data_AF-A0A948U7J5-F1
#
_entry.id   AF-A0A948U7J5-F1
#
_cell.length_a   1.000
_cell.length_b   1.000
_cell.length_c   1.000
_cell.angle_alpha   90.00
_cell.angle_beta   90.00
_cell.angle_gamma   90.00
#
_symmetry.space_group_name_H-M   'P 1'
#
loop_
_entity.id
_entity.type
_entity.pdbx_description
1 polymer ?
#
loop_
_entity_poly.entity_id
_entity_poly.type
_entity_poly.pdbx_seq_one_letter_code
_entity_poly.pdbx_strand_id
1 'polypeptide(L)' 'MKLWHKLIVTVIAMLVASFAGGRLWFMAFDFVMPSYLAGMVGGLAAIPVWELLRRIGNKTP' A
#
# COMPACT_ATOMS: atom_id res chain seq x y z
N MET A 1 8.71 -17.02 7.59
CA MET A 1 8.23 -15.94 8.48
C MET A 1 6.80 -16.25 8.93
N LYS A 2 6.46 -16.05 10.21
CA LYS A 2 5.09 -16.28 10.72
C LYS A 2 4.08 -15.41 9.95
N LEU A 3 2.92 -15.96 9.61
CA LEU A 3 1.85 -15.31 8.81
C LEU A 3 1.55 -13.86 9.27
N TRP A 4 1.61 -13.64 10.58
CA TRP A 4 1.44 -12.34 11.25
C TRP A 4 2.43 -11.26 10.82
N HIS A 5 3.71 -11.60 10.60
CA HIS A 5 4.70 -10.63 10.12
C HIS A 5 4.40 -10.20 8.69
N LYS A 6 3.95 -11.12 7.85
CA LYS A 6 3.53 -10.80 6.47
C LYS A 6 2.39 -9.79 6.49
N LEU A 7 1.36 -10.04 7.30
CA LEU A 7 0.20 -9.16 7.46
C LEU A 7 0.58 -7.75 7.95
N ILE A 8 1.44 -7.65 8.95
CA ILE A 8 1.90 -6.35 9.48
C ILE A 8 2.63 -5.56 8.38
N VAL A 9 3.50 -6.21 7.61
CA VAL A 9 4.22 -5.53 6.52
C VAL A 9 3.26 -5.09 5.42
N THR A 10 2.25 -5.89 5.06
CA THR A 10 1.23 -5.46 4.08
C THR A 10 0.45 -4.24 4.58
N VAL A 11 0.06 -4.22 5.86
CA VAL A 11 -0.69 -3.09 6.45
C VAL A 11 0.15 -1.82 6.47
N ILE A 12 1.42 -1.92 6.87
CA ILE A 12 2.35 -0.77 6.84
C ILE A 12 2.52 -0.26 5.41
N ALA A 13 2.72 -1.16 4.45
CA ALA A 13 2.87 -0.78 3.05
C ALA A 13 1.59 -0.15 2.47
N MET A 14 0.41 -0.64 2.83
CA MET A 14 -0.88 -0.02 2.48
C MET A 14 -1.00 1.40 3.06
N LEU A 15 -0.60 1.61 4.33
CA LEU A 15 -0.62 2.93 4.95
C LEU A 15 0.34 3.91 4.27
N VAL A 16 1.56 3.47 3.97
CA VAL A 16 2.56 4.28 3.26
C VAL A 16 2.07 4.64 1.85
N ALA A 17 1.50 3.67 1.13
CA ALA A 17 0.97 3.92 -0.21
C ALA A 17 -0.23 4.87 -0.21
N SER A 18 -1.16 4.71 0.72
CA SER A 18 -2.30 5.62 0.88
C SER A 18 -1.85 7.03 1.26
N PHE A 19 -0.85 7.16 2.14
CA PHE A 19 -0.28 8.46 2.51
C PHE A 19 0.44 9.13 1.33
N ALA A 20 1.25 8.37 0.58
CA ALA A 20 1.93 8.86 -0.62
C ALA A 20 0.92 9.27 -1.71
N GLY A 21 -0.12 8.45 -1.93
CA GLY A 21 -1.20 8.72 -2.87
C GLY A 21 -1.98 9.99 -2.52
N GLY A 22 -2.36 10.16 -1.25
CA GLY A 22 -3.03 11.37 -0.77
C GLY A 22 -2.18 12.63 -0.94
N ARG A 23 -0.85 12.53 -0.69
CA ARG A 23 0.07 13.66 -0.84
C ARG A 23 0.28 14.05 -2.30
N LEU A 24 0.43 13.06 -3.19
CA LEU A 24 0.53 13.28 -4.63
C LEU A 24 -0.76 13.88 -5.19
N TRP A 25 -1.92 13.45 -4.70
CA TRP A 25 -3.21 14.01 -5.08
C TRP A 25 -3.35 15.47 -4.66
N PHE A 26 -2.99 15.79 -3.42
CA PHE A 26 -3.02 17.17 -2.92
C PHE A 26 -2.08 18.06 -3.73
N MET A 27 -0.90 17.56 -4.12
CA MET A 27 0.05 18.32 -4.93
C MET A 27 -0.40 18.52 -6.38
N ALA A 28 -1.17 17.58 -6.95
CA ALA A 28 -1.64 17.65 -8.35
C ALA A 28 -2.93 18.44 -8.53
N PHE A 29 -3.84 18.41 -7.54
CA PHE A 29 -5.19 18.95 -7.67
C PHE A 29 -5.53 20.05 -6.63
N ASP A 30 -4.65 20.33 -5.66
CA ASP A 30 -4.85 21.27 -4.55
C ASP A 30 -6.19 21.05 -3.79
N PHE A 31 -6.73 19.83 -3.88
CA PHE A 31 -8.07 19.47 -3.43
C PHE A 31 -8.02 18.25 -2.54
N VAL A 32 -8.90 18.20 -1.54
CA VAL A 32 -9.03 17.05 -0.64
C VAL A 32 -9.49 15.84 -1.45
N MET A 33 -8.66 14.80 -1.45
CA MET A 33 -8.94 13.55 -2.16
C MET A 33 -10.25 12.92 -1.62
N PRO A 34 -11.26 12.70 -2.48
CA PRO A 34 -12.47 12.00 -2.08
C PRO A 34 -12.16 10.64 -1.46
N SER A 35 -12.86 10.28 -0.37
CA SER A 35 -12.58 9.06 0.42
C SER A 35 -12.65 7.77 -0.41
N TYR A 36 -13.49 7.70 -1.45
CA TYR A 36 -13.57 6.56 -2.35
C TYR A 36 -12.30 6.39 -3.22
N LEU A 37 -11.68 7.50 -3.66
CA LEU A 37 -10.41 7.45 -4.40
C LEU A 37 -9.27 7.03 -3.49
N ALA A 38 -9.25 7.52 -2.25
CA ALA A 38 -8.23 7.14 -1.28
C ALA A 38 -8.26 5.62 -1.02
N GLY A 39 -9.46 5.06 -0.85
CA GLY A 39 -9.67 3.61 -0.73
C GLY A 39 -9.25 2.84 -1.99
N MET A 40 -9.57 3.35 -3.18
CA MET A 40 -9.14 2.76 -4.46
C MET A 40 -7.62 2.73 -4.61
N VAL A 41 -6.93 3.83 -4.29
CA VAL A 41 -5.46 3.91 -4.40
C VAL A 41 -4.79 2.98 -3.39
N GLY A 42 -5.29 2.92 -2.15
CA GLY A 42 -4.81 1.97 -1.15
C GLY A 42 -5.04 0.50 -1.54
N GLY A 43 -6.21 0.20 -2.13
CA GLY A 43 -6.54 -1.14 -2.62
C GLY A 43 -5.71 -1.56 -3.85
N LEU A 44 -5.50 -0.65 -4.80
CA LEU A 44 -4.64 -0.90 -5.97
C LEU A 44 -3.17 -1.07 -5.57
N ALA A 45 -2.70 -0.33 -4.57
CA ALA A 45 -1.35 -0.47 -4.04
C ALA A 45 -1.13 -1.79 -3.27
N ALA A 46 -2.19 -2.42 -2.77
CA ALA A 46 -2.08 -3.70 -2.07
C ALA A 46 -1.59 -4.83 -2.98
N ILE A 47 -1.99 -4.82 -4.25
CA ILE A 47 -1.65 -5.85 -5.24
C ILE A 47 -0.12 -5.95 -5.47
N PRO A 48 0.59 -4.87 -5.85
CA PRO A 48 2.04 -4.94 -6.06
C PRO A 48 2.81 -5.19 -4.76
N VAL A 49 2.32 -4.69 -3.62
CA VAL A 49 2.90 -4.97 -2.30
C VAL A 49 2.86 -6.46 -1.97
N TRP A 50 1.72 -7.13 -2.24
CA TRP A 50 1.56 -8.55 -1.96
C TRP A 50 2.46 -9.40 -2.84
N GLU A 51 2.58 -9.05 -4.12
CA GLU A 51 3.48 -9.71 -5.06
C GLU A 51 4.95 -9.51 -4.67
N LEU A 52 5.35 -8.30 -4.25
CA LEU A 52 6.70 -8.00 -3.75
C LEU A 52 7.03 -8.80 -2.48
N LEU A 53 6.09 -8.86 -1.52
CA LEU A 53 6.21 -9.67 -0.31
C LEU A 53 6.32 -11.16 -0.61
N ARG A 54 5.59 -11.66 -1.62
CA ARG A 54 5.68 -13.06 -2.06
C ARG A 54 7.06 -13.35 -2.64
N ARG A 55 7.59 -12.44 -3.44
CA ARG A 55 8.92 -12.55 -4.07
C ARG A 55 10.06 -12.51 -3.06
N ILE A 56 9.96 -11.67 -2.02
CA ILE A 56 10.93 -11.59 -0.92
C ILE A 56 10.83 -12.84 -0.03
N GLY A 57 9.60 -13.27 0.31
CA GLY A 57 9.37 -14.46 1.12
C GLY A 57 9.82 -15.77 0.46
N ASN A 58 9.75 -15.86 -0.88
CA ASN A 58 10.29 -16.99 -1.64
C ASN A 58 11.82 -17.02 -1.71
N LYS A 59 12.51 -15.97 -1.24
CA LYS A 59 13.96 -15.84 -1.29
C LYS A 59 14.65 -16.20 0.03
N THR A 60 13.90 -16.58 1.05
CA THR A 60 14.43 -17.19 2.28
C THR A 60 14.30 -18.71 2.18
N PRO A 61 15.41 -19.48 2.13
CA PRO A 61 15.38 -20.94 2.24
C PRO A 61 14.80 -21.40 3.58
#